data_AF-A0A2Z5GCG7-F1
#
_entry.id   AF-A0A2Z5GCG7-F1
#
_cell.length_a   1.000
_cell.length_b   1.000
_cell.length_c   1.000
_cell.angle_alpha   90.00
_cell.angle_beta   90.00
_cell.angle_gamma   90.00
#
_symmetry.space_group_name_H-M   'P 1'
#
loop_
_entity.id
_entity.type
_entity.pdbx_description
1 polymer ?
#
loop_
_entity_poly.entity_id
_entity_poly.type
_entity_poly.pdbx_seq_one_letter_code
_entity_poly.pdbx_strand_id
1 'polypeptide(L)'
;MPGRLRASHQTGHRLARRPCNHLRRRGLRERCLDPKDSADNARFAGPIIAPLSARVVSCRARRTLGRQQLQPAQLRFPILRPHTHTICSPVAIAPSRRTSLSGEQMTTAFTIPGSPPLLMRSPRLDSRICTVLLLFGGAALGAAVGTGDRLAAYGMFLYPLLYLASRCRIDTLSALAYYGLASRSLLSAANNYHWAGPPHPTAIVLWASLAFLNALPWTVLFHPRHQGLSTVGIVLVTTSPPLGFFNPLNPLNACGMWFPGSRWIGIAILPIVIFLTREKNVLLALSFLAGCTLVTHLTFKPPVLDPRIYAARTHFDLPIGDLRSLSVLPTEDLELQRIAQEHPKSIVILPESVIPVWIPTYEKRWSVLFAQLAKTQTALLIGTTAPIPNTDANVNILLSRGYSEHLSYVQRLPIPIGMWFPFDTTHGFPLRLSYPSAIRLWGHTVGILTCYEQDIPWIVLKTLARDPVALIAPSNIRWANGTAVPAIQHNNAQSWADLWSLPLYEAVNQ
;
A
#
# COMPACT_ATOMS: atom_id res chain seq x y z
N MET A 1 -60.38 -0.47 -28.14
CA MET A 1 -61.04 0.28 -29.23
C MET A 1 -62.53 -0.07 -29.21
N PRO A 2 -63.46 0.79 -29.66
CA PRO A 2 -63.53 2.26 -29.74
C PRO A 2 -64.79 2.79 -28.96
N GLY A 3 -65.15 4.07 -28.83
CA GLY A 3 -64.72 5.31 -29.50
C GLY A 3 -65.27 6.60 -28.84
N ARG A 4 -64.47 7.67 -29.01
CA ARG A 4 -64.78 9.06 -29.45
C ARG A 4 -66.28 9.39 -29.72
N LEU A 5 -66.85 10.58 -29.45
CA LEU A 5 -66.45 11.96 -29.80
C LEU A 5 -67.57 12.94 -29.32
N ARG A 6 -67.26 14.12 -28.76
CA ARG A 6 -67.59 15.46 -29.32
C ARG A 6 -67.31 16.61 -28.35
N ALA A 7 -66.94 17.73 -28.97
CA ALA A 7 -66.48 18.99 -28.42
C ALA A 7 -67.36 20.15 -28.91
N SER A 8 -67.26 21.32 -28.27
CA SER A 8 -67.38 22.67 -28.87
C SER A 8 -66.62 23.66 -27.97
N HIS A 9 -65.51 24.29 -28.40
CA HIS A 9 -65.34 25.49 -29.25
C HIS A 9 -65.93 26.78 -28.64
N GLN A 10 -65.35 28.00 -28.73
CA GLN A 10 -64.03 28.58 -29.06
C GLN A 10 -64.26 30.11 -29.16
N THR A 11 -63.27 30.93 -28.83
CA THR A 11 -62.90 32.23 -29.47
C THR A 11 -61.56 32.66 -28.80
N GLY A 12 -60.46 33.14 -29.40
CA GLY A 12 -60.07 33.68 -30.72
C GLY A 12 -59.24 34.97 -30.47
N HIS A 13 -57.89 34.93 -30.37
CA HIS A 13 -56.87 35.45 -31.34
C HIS A 13 -56.93 36.99 -31.65
N ARG A 14 -55.86 37.83 -31.80
CA ARG A 14 -54.39 37.68 -31.97
C ARG A 14 -53.67 39.08 -32.13
N LEU A 15 -52.32 39.08 -32.02
CA LEU A 15 -51.25 39.95 -32.65
C LEU A 15 -50.65 41.14 -31.85
N ALA A 16 -49.37 41.55 -31.96
CA ALA A 16 -48.02 41.00 -32.24
C ALA A 16 -47.02 42.19 -32.38
N ARG A 17 -45.76 42.10 -31.89
CA ARG A 17 -44.49 42.68 -32.47
C ARG A 17 -43.25 42.42 -31.58
N ARG A 18 -42.08 42.24 -32.22
CA ARG A 18 -40.72 41.84 -31.71
C ARG A 18 -39.75 43.08 -31.54
N PRO A 19 -38.37 42.97 -31.50
CA PRO A 19 -37.44 42.66 -30.37
C PRO A 19 -36.16 43.60 -30.29
N CYS A 20 -35.21 43.41 -29.34
CA CYS A 20 -33.72 43.54 -29.52
C CYS A 20 -32.83 43.28 -28.25
N ASN A 21 -31.54 42.95 -28.47
CA ASN A 21 -30.46 42.53 -27.53
C ASN A 21 -29.52 43.68 -27.03
N HIS A 22 -28.86 43.55 -25.85
CA HIS A 22 -27.38 43.63 -25.62
C HIS A 22 -26.88 43.83 -24.14
N LEU A 23 -25.87 43.03 -23.74
CA LEU A 23 -24.61 43.27 -22.97
C LEU A 23 -24.48 44.11 -21.66
N ARG A 24 -23.79 43.50 -20.66
CA ARG A 24 -22.56 43.94 -19.87
C ARG A 24 -22.64 44.15 -18.33
N ARG A 25 -21.49 43.80 -17.70
CA ARG A 25 -21.06 43.65 -16.28
C ARG A 25 -21.04 44.92 -15.37
N ARG A 26 -21.20 44.74 -14.04
CA ARG A 26 -20.25 45.02 -12.90
C ARG A 26 -20.98 45.44 -11.60
N GLY A 27 -20.47 45.03 -10.43
CA GLY A 27 -20.62 45.80 -9.17
C GLY A 27 -20.64 45.00 -7.86
N LEU A 28 -19.48 44.89 -7.20
CA LEU A 28 -19.31 44.56 -5.78
C LEU A 28 -19.85 45.71 -4.89
N ARG A 29 -20.44 45.39 -3.73
CA ARG A 29 -20.43 46.28 -2.54
C ARG A 29 -20.30 45.48 -1.24
N GLU A 30 -19.49 46.09 -0.37
CA GLU A 30 -18.89 45.60 0.86
C GLU A 30 -19.86 45.62 2.05
N ARG A 31 -19.54 44.81 3.07
CA ARG A 31 -20.11 44.88 4.40
C ARG A 31 -19.04 45.46 5.34
N CYS A 32 -19.34 46.60 5.95
CA CYS A 32 -18.48 47.31 6.91
C CYS A 32 -18.35 46.53 8.22
N LEU A 33 -17.13 46.52 8.79
CA LEU A 33 -16.87 46.23 10.21
C LEU A 33 -16.00 47.37 10.77
N ASP A 34 -16.34 47.70 12.02
CA ASP A 34 -16.00 48.88 12.83
C ASP A 34 -14.49 48.96 13.22
N PRO A 35 -13.92 50.17 13.45
CA PRO A 35 -12.50 50.38 13.68
C PRO A 35 -12.19 50.52 15.17
N LYS A 36 -11.60 49.49 15.78
CA LYS A 36 -10.77 49.58 17.01
C LYS A 36 -10.21 48.18 17.32
N ASP A 37 -9.14 47.83 16.61
CA ASP A 37 -8.11 46.87 17.03
C ASP A 37 -6.96 46.94 16.01
N SER A 38 -6.42 48.15 15.85
CA SER A 38 -5.28 48.47 14.99
C SER A 38 -4.05 48.74 15.85
N ALA A 39 -3.47 47.69 16.42
CA ALA A 39 -2.12 47.69 16.97
C ALA A 39 -1.64 46.24 17.09
N ASP A 40 -1.26 45.62 15.97
CA ASP A 40 -0.24 44.54 15.93
C ASP A 40 0.10 43.99 14.53
N ASN A 41 -0.60 44.40 13.46
CA ASN A 41 -0.26 44.00 12.08
C ASN A 41 0.45 45.08 11.26
N ALA A 42 1.45 45.74 11.87
CA ALA A 42 2.38 46.64 11.21
C ALA A 42 3.81 46.08 11.22
N ARG A 43 3.99 44.85 10.72
CA ARG A 43 5.27 44.36 10.21
C ARG A 43 4.99 43.69 8.87
N PHE A 44 5.74 44.07 7.83
CA PHE A 44 5.61 43.65 6.43
C PHE A 44 4.69 44.48 5.51
N ALA A 45 4.83 45.81 5.55
CA ALA A 45 4.50 46.65 4.40
C ALA A 45 5.50 47.83 4.31
N GLY A 46 6.67 47.55 3.74
CA GLY A 46 7.68 48.55 3.39
C GLY A 46 8.38 48.15 2.10
N PRO A 47 8.84 49.10 1.27
CA PRO A 47 9.46 48.80 -0.01
C PRO A 47 10.79 48.07 0.23
N ILE A 48 11.00 46.94 -0.47
CA ILE A 48 12.24 46.18 -0.42
C ILE A 48 13.33 47.00 -1.13
N ILE A 49 14.11 47.74 -0.34
CA ILE A 49 15.35 48.39 -0.78
C ILE A 49 16.50 47.63 -0.09
N ALA A 50 16.81 46.44 -0.58
CA ALA A 50 18.08 45.75 -0.32
C ALA A 50 18.32 44.64 -1.35
N PRO A 51 19.52 44.50 -1.93
CA PRO A 51 19.82 43.43 -2.87
C PRO A 51 19.92 42.07 -2.15
N LEU A 52 19.11 41.10 -2.61
CA LEU A 52 19.16 39.70 -2.19
C LEU A 52 20.42 39.02 -2.74
N SER A 53 21.29 38.54 -1.86
CA SER A 53 22.46 37.73 -2.22
C SER A 53 22.09 36.24 -2.29
N ALA A 54 22.07 35.66 -3.48
CA ALA A 54 21.97 34.21 -3.67
C ALA A 54 23.37 33.60 -3.91
N ARG A 55 23.73 32.56 -3.16
CA ARG A 55 24.96 31.78 -3.39
C ARG A 55 24.64 30.61 -4.34
N VAL A 56 25.28 30.61 -5.51
CA VAL A 56 25.35 29.45 -6.40
C VAL A 56 26.64 28.71 -6.07
N VAL A 57 26.53 27.45 -5.62
CA VAL A 57 27.69 26.58 -5.41
C VAL A 57 27.79 25.65 -6.62
N SER A 58 28.61 26.03 -7.60
CA SER A 58 29.07 25.12 -8.66
C SER A 58 30.54 24.76 -8.42
N CYS A 59 30.84 23.47 -8.51
CA CYS A 59 32.17 22.91 -8.29
C CYS A 59 33.06 23.14 -9.52
N ARG A 60 33.89 24.19 -9.51
CA ARG A 60 35.30 24.17 -9.95
C ARG A 60 35.87 25.60 -9.98
N ALA A 61 37.15 25.69 -9.62
CA ALA A 61 38.05 26.85 -9.71
C ALA A 61 37.90 27.94 -8.63
N ARG A 62 38.85 27.92 -7.69
CA ARG A 62 39.20 29.03 -6.80
C ARG A 62 39.88 30.13 -7.62
N ARG A 63 39.31 31.34 -7.65
CA ARG A 63 39.94 32.67 -7.43
C ARG A 63 38.99 33.78 -7.89
N THR A 64 38.94 34.85 -7.08
CA THR A 64 38.26 36.16 -7.26
C THR A 64 36.73 36.19 -7.38
N LEU A 65 36.09 36.62 -6.29
CA LEU A 65 34.66 36.95 -6.17
C LEU A 65 34.39 38.37 -6.70
N GLY A 66 33.56 38.51 -7.74
CA GLY A 66 32.98 39.77 -8.19
C GLY A 66 31.44 39.73 -8.07
N ARG A 67 30.82 40.80 -7.56
CA ARG A 67 29.35 40.95 -7.50
C ARG A 67 28.81 41.36 -8.90
N GLN A 68 27.85 40.62 -9.44
CA GLN A 68 26.99 41.08 -10.54
C GLN A 68 25.58 41.34 -10.00
N GLN A 69 25.00 42.50 -10.33
CA GLN A 69 23.59 42.84 -10.08
C GLN A 69 22.76 42.52 -11.33
N LEU A 70 21.71 41.72 -11.19
CA LEU A 70 20.73 41.46 -12.25
C LEU A 70 19.46 42.25 -11.96
N GLN A 71 18.93 42.95 -12.97
CA GLN A 71 17.70 43.73 -12.82
C GLN A 71 16.43 42.87 -13.04
N PRO A 72 15.30 43.18 -12.38
CA PRO A 72 14.08 42.36 -12.39
C PRO A 72 13.37 42.19 -13.74
N ALA A 73 13.81 42.88 -14.80
CA ALA A 73 13.19 42.85 -16.12
C ALA A 73 13.60 41.63 -16.98
N GLN A 74 14.57 40.82 -16.55
CA GLN A 74 15.12 39.71 -17.35
C GLN A 74 14.50 38.33 -17.06
N LEU A 75 13.49 38.24 -16.19
CA LEU A 75 12.78 37.00 -15.89
C LEU A 75 11.40 37.00 -16.56
N ARG A 76 11.35 36.67 -17.86
CA ARG A 76 10.12 36.24 -18.54
C ARG A 76 10.39 34.99 -19.37
N PHE A 77 9.82 33.86 -18.94
CA PHE A 77 9.70 32.64 -19.75
C PHE A 77 8.63 32.82 -20.82
N PRO A 78 8.77 32.14 -21.98
CA PRO A 78 7.78 31.10 -22.27
C PRO A 78 8.30 29.85 -23.02
N ILE A 79 7.73 28.71 -22.64
CA ILE A 79 7.13 27.63 -23.47
C ILE A 79 8.03 26.77 -24.38
N LEU A 80 7.99 25.46 -24.10
CA LEU A 80 8.45 24.30 -24.89
C LEU A 80 7.89 24.25 -26.32
N ARG A 81 8.74 23.89 -27.31
CA ARG A 81 8.54 22.78 -28.28
C ARG A 81 9.81 22.53 -29.17
N PRO A 82 9.91 21.38 -29.85
CA PRO A 82 11.17 20.65 -30.07
C PRO A 82 11.71 20.67 -31.52
N HIS A 83 12.92 20.11 -31.65
CA HIS A 83 13.64 19.72 -32.88
C HIS A 83 14.23 20.83 -33.76
N THR A 84 15.54 20.78 -33.97
CA THR A 84 16.16 20.72 -35.30
C THR A 84 17.67 20.41 -35.18
N HIS A 85 18.12 19.46 -36.01
CA HIS A 85 19.51 19.30 -36.44
C HIS A 85 20.01 20.63 -37.06
N THR A 86 21.30 20.96 -37.17
CA THR A 86 22.25 20.39 -38.14
C THR A 86 23.66 21.03 -37.99
N ILE A 87 24.68 20.23 -38.34
CA ILE A 87 25.87 20.56 -39.18
C ILE A 87 26.91 21.53 -38.58
N CYS A 88 28.08 21.02 -38.15
CA CYS A 88 29.30 20.78 -38.94
C CYS A 88 29.93 22.03 -39.57
N SER A 89 31.09 22.45 -39.08
CA SER A 89 32.35 22.37 -39.84
C SER A 89 33.56 22.91 -39.08
N PRO A 90 34.78 22.52 -39.51
CA PRO A 90 35.94 22.33 -38.64
C PRO A 90 37.01 23.39 -38.83
N VAL A 91 37.97 23.46 -37.90
CA VAL A 91 39.32 23.93 -38.22
C VAL A 91 40.32 22.96 -37.59
N ALA A 92 41.00 22.22 -38.46
CA ALA A 92 42.18 21.45 -38.15
C ALA A 92 43.41 22.31 -38.43
N ILE A 93 44.34 22.39 -37.48
CA ILE A 93 45.76 22.61 -37.75
C ILE A 93 46.54 21.65 -36.84
N ALA A 94 47.27 20.74 -37.47
CA ALA A 94 48.30 19.88 -36.89
C ALA A 94 49.68 20.43 -37.32
N PRO A 95 50.80 19.77 -37.01
CA PRO A 95 51.33 19.37 -35.70
C PRO A 95 52.77 19.90 -35.51
N SER A 96 53.31 19.83 -34.28
CA SER A 96 54.77 19.80 -34.09
C SER A 96 55.17 18.76 -33.05
N ARG A 97 56.28 18.08 -33.34
CA ARG A 97 56.81 16.88 -32.68
C ARG A 97 58.07 17.25 -31.90
N ARG A 98 58.34 16.46 -30.84
CA ARG A 98 59.58 16.31 -30.04
C ARG A 98 59.80 17.43 -29.01
N THR A 99 59.99 17.14 -27.73
CA THR A 99 61.14 16.38 -27.21
C THR A 99 60.87 15.83 -25.80
N SER A 100 61.51 14.70 -25.50
CA SER A 100 61.65 14.06 -24.20
C SER A 100 62.47 14.90 -23.23
N LEU A 101 62.03 15.01 -21.97
CA LEU A 101 62.91 15.27 -20.83
C LEU A 101 62.42 14.47 -19.62
N SER A 102 63.35 13.65 -19.13
CA SER A 102 63.35 12.90 -17.88
C SER A 102 63.17 13.79 -16.66
N GLY A 103 62.36 13.35 -15.72
CA GLY A 103 62.24 13.95 -14.39
C GLY A 103 61.91 12.87 -13.37
N GLU A 104 62.96 12.25 -12.83
CA GLU A 104 62.89 11.47 -11.59
C GLU A 104 62.39 12.38 -10.46
N GLN A 105 61.29 12.00 -9.81
CA GLN A 105 60.94 12.53 -8.49
C GLN A 105 61.01 11.40 -7.47
N MET A 106 62.17 11.35 -6.84
CA MET A 106 62.49 10.62 -5.63
C MET A 106 61.63 11.18 -4.49
N THR A 107 60.61 10.44 -4.08
CA THR A 107 59.82 10.73 -2.87
C THR A 107 60.46 10.00 -1.70
N THR A 108 61.21 10.75 -0.89
CA THR A 108 61.75 10.30 0.40
C THR A 108 60.60 10.11 1.39
N ALA A 109 60.30 8.84 1.69
CA ALA A 109 59.38 8.46 2.75
C ALA A 109 60.09 8.57 4.11
N PHE A 110 59.58 9.44 4.99
CA PHE A 110 59.95 9.51 6.39
C PHE A 110 59.14 8.45 7.15
N THR A 111 59.77 7.33 7.53
CA THR A 111 59.16 6.26 8.32
C THR A 111 59.40 6.50 9.82
N ILE A 112 58.31 6.63 10.58
CA ILE A 112 58.32 6.50 12.04
C ILE A 112 58.15 5.01 12.37
N PRO A 113 59.04 4.37 13.15
CA PRO A 113 58.92 2.96 13.49
C PRO A 113 58.03 2.76 14.72
N GLY A 114 57.07 1.83 14.64
CA GLY A 114 56.38 1.29 15.82
C GLY A 114 54.86 1.31 15.75
N SER A 115 54.28 0.35 15.04
CA SER A 115 52.95 -0.24 15.30
C SER A 115 52.73 -1.38 14.29
N PRO A 116 52.51 -2.64 14.70
CA PRO A 116 52.14 -3.68 13.75
C PRO A 116 50.72 -3.38 13.23
N PRO A 117 50.49 -3.35 11.90
CA PRO A 117 49.13 -3.28 11.40
C PRO A 117 48.50 -4.65 11.62
N LEU A 118 47.69 -4.80 12.67
CA LEU A 118 46.68 -5.85 12.78
C LEU A 118 45.54 -5.55 11.78
N LEU A 119 45.88 -5.51 10.50
CA LEU A 119 44.92 -5.66 9.41
C LEU A 119 44.67 -7.16 9.26
N MET A 120 43.82 -7.71 10.12
CA MET A 120 43.06 -8.91 9.79
C MET A 120 42.20 -8.57 8.56
N ARG A 121 42.79 -8.71 7.36
CA ARG A 121 42.04 -8.84 6.13
C ARG A 121 41.24 -10.13 6.29
N SER A 122 39.96 -9.99 6.62
CA SER A 122 39.01 -11.10 6.54
C SER A 122 39.23 -11.82 5.20
N PRO A 123 39.39 -13.14 5.17
CA PRO A 123 39.54 -13.86 3.92
C PRO A 123 38.36 -13.49 3.02
N ARG A 124 38.65 -12.92 1.84
CA ARG A 124 37.61 -12.61 0.87
C ARG A 124 37.08 -13.96 0.40
N LEU A 125 35.95 -14.38 0.97
CA LEU A 125 35.22 -15.56 0.52
C LEU A 125 35.13 -15.51 -1.01
N ASP A 126 35.43 -16.63 -1.65
CA ASP A 126 35.28 -16.81 -3.09
C ASP A 126 33.89 -16.31 -3.51
N SER A 127 33.85 -15.54 -4.60
CA SER A 127 32.61 -14.98 -5.13
C SER A 127 31.56 -16.06 -5.35
N ARG A 128 31.97 -17.27 -5.77
CA ARG A 128 31.06 -18.39 -5.99
C ARG A 128 30.43 -18.89 -4.68
N ILE A 129 31.24 -19.00 -3.63
CA ILE A 129 30.77 -19.42 -2.29
C ILE A 129 29.77 -18.38 -1.76
N CYS A 130 30.06 -17.09 -1.94
CA CYS A 130 29.15 -16.02 -1.51
C CYS A 130 27.78 -16.11 -2.21
N THR A 131 27.76 -16.33 -3.53
CA THR A 131 26.52 -16.50 -4.29
C THR A 131 25.70 -17.69 -3.80
N VAL A 132 26.36 -18.83 -3.58
CA VAL A 132 25.71 -20.05 -3.08
C VAL A 132 25.12 -19.81 -1.69
N LEU A 133 25.88 -19.20 -0.77
CA LEU A 133 25.39 -18.87 0.57
C LEU A 133 24.19 -17.93 0.55
N LEU A 134 24.18 -16.92 -0.32
CA LEU A 134 23.04 -16.00 -0.44
C LEU A 134 21.81 -16.69 -1.02
N LEU A 135 21.99 -17.56 -2.00
CA LEU A 135 20.90 -18.35 -2.57
C LEU A 135 20.26 -19.26 -1.49
N PHE A 136 21.08 -20.01 -0.75
CA PHE A 136 20.60 -20.84 0.36
C PHE A 136 20.02 -20.02 1.50
N GLY A 137 20.61 -18.86 1.83
CA GLY A 137 20.07 -17.95 2.85
C GLY A 137 18.70 -17.42 2.47
N GLY A 138 18.52 -16.99 1.21
CA GLY A 138 17.23 -16.55 0.69
C GLY A 138 16.21 -17.68 0.69
N ALA A 139 16.64 -18.89 0.29
CA ALA A 139 15.80 -20.08 0.29
C ALA A 139 15.34 -20.48 1.70
N ALA A 140 16.26 -20.52 2.67
CA ALA A 140 15.95 -20.88 4.05
C ALA A 140 15.00 -19.87 4.70
N LEU A 141 15.25 -18.57 4.49
CA LEU A 141 14.39 -17.50 4.98
C LEU A 141 12.99 -17.58 4.34
N GLY A 142 12.93 -17.83 3.03
CA GLY A 142 11.68 -17.99 2.31
C GLY A 142 10.90 -19.21 2.78
N ALA A 143 11.56 -20.35 2.94
CA ALA A 143 10.94 -21.59 3.43
C ALA A 143 10.37 -21.40 4.84
N ALA A 144 11.10 -20.72 5.72
CA ALA A 144 10.67 -20.38 7.07
C ALA A 144 9.42 -19.48 7.02
N VAL A 145 9.48 -18.33 6.34
CA VAL A 145 8.33 -17.42 6.19
C VAL A 145 7.11 -18.14 5.61
N GLY A 146 7.33 -19.00 4.61
CA GLY A 146 6.28 -19.78 3.95
C GLY A 146 5.65 -20.89 4.82
N THR A 147 6.10 -21.09 6.07
CA THR A 147 5.41 -21.96 7.04
C THR A 147 4.17 -21.30 7.63
N GLY A 148 4.09 -19.96 7.62
CA GLY A 148 3.05 -19.21 8.33
C GLY A 148 3.25 -19.18 9.86
N ASP A 149 4.33 -19.73 10.38
CA ASP A 149 4.67 -19.60 11.80
C ASP A 149 4.97 -18.13 12.17
N ARG A 150 4.51 -17.70 13.34
CA ARG A 150 4.62 -16.31 13.79
C ARG A 150 6.08 -15.89 14.01
N LEU A 151 6.94 -16.77 14.53
CA LEU A 151 8.36 -16.45 14.69
C LEU A 151 9.05 -16.37 13.34
N ALA A 152 8.71 -17.27 12.42
CA ALA A 152 9.27 -17.25 11.08
C ALA A 152 8.87 -15.99 10.27
N ALA A 153 7.70 -15.40 10.54
CA ALA A 153 7.24 -14.17 9.89
C ALA A 153 8.16 -12.95 10.15
N TYR A 154 8.89 -12.91 11.27
CA TYR A 154 9.94 -11.89 11.50
C TYR A 154 10.99 -11.89 10.38
N GLY A 155 11.19 -13.03 9.71
CA GLY A 155 12.11 -13.21 8.61
C GLY A 155 11.84 -12.30 7.40
N MET A 156 10.60 -11.84 7.19
CA MET A 156 10.30 -10.91 6.08
C MET A 156 11.13 -9.63 6.18
N PHE A 157 11.35 -9.12 7.41
CA PHE A 157 12.16 -7.92 7.68
C PHE A 157 13.65 -8.15 7.41
N LEU A 158 14.14 -9.38 7.56
CA LEU A 158 15.55 -9.72 7.45
C LEU A 158 16.02 -9.88 6.00
N TYR A 159 15.11 -10.19 5.07
CA TYR A 159 15.46 -10.41 3.67
C TYR A 159 16.18 -9.20 3.01
N PRO A 160 15.72 -7.94 3.17
CA PRO A 160 16.46 -6.77 2.72
C PRO A 160 17.89 -6.69 3.26
N LEU A 161 18.14 -7.14 4.49
CA LEU A 161 19.47 -7.12 5.12
C LEU A 161 20.38 -8.20 4.53
N LEU A 162 19.83 -9.39 4.28
CA LEU A 162 20.53 -10.46 3.55
C LEU A 162 20.93 -9.98 2.14
N TYR A 163 20.02 -9.28 1.44
CA TYR A 163 20.28 -8.75 0.11
C TYR A 163 21.48 -7.78 0.07
N LEU A 164 21.76 -7.04 1.14
CA LEU A 164 22.91 -6.11 1.22
C LEU A 164 24.27 -6.81 1.13
N ALA A 165 24.34 -8.12 1.35
CA ALA A 165 25.56 -8.90 1.15
C ALA A 165 25.82 -9.26 -0.33
N SER A 166 24.86 -8.99 -1.23
CA SER A 166 25.00 -9.20 -2.69
C SER A 166 26.11 -8.30 -3.27
N ARG A 167 27.02 -8.89 -4.05
CA ARG A 167 28.19 -8.23 -4.66
C ARG A 167 28.04 -8.09 -6.17
N CYS A 168 27.30 -9.00 -6.79
CA CYS A 168 27.02 -9.02 -8.22
C CYS A 168 25.52 -9.28 -8.49
N ARG A 169 25.10 -9.13 -9.75
CA ARG A 169 23.69 -9.36 -10.13
C ARG A 169 23.24 -10.82 -9.96
N ILE A 170 24.15 -11.80 -9.98
CA ILE A 170 23.79 -13.21 -9.80
C ILE A 170 23.35 -13.48 -8.36
N ASP A 171 23.93 -12.76 -7.38
CA ASP A 171 23.58 -12.90 -5.96
C ASP A 171 22.11 -12.55 -5.67
N THR A 172 21.48 -11.72 -6.53
CA THR A 172 20.08 -11.32 -6.38
C THR A 172 19.10 -12.43 -6.71
N LEU A 173 19.56 -13.58 -7.24
CA LEU A 173 18.75 -14.80 -7.35
C LEU A 173 18.27 -15.31 -5.99
N SER A 174 18.92 -14.90 -4.90
CA SER A 174 18.39 -15.07 -3.53
C SER A 174 16.98 -14.51 -3.35
N ALA A 175 16.60 -13.45 -4.08
CA ALA A 175 15.24 -12.91 -4.09
C ALA A 175 14.23 -13.89 -4.65
N LEU A 176 14.57 -14.51 -5.78
CA LEU A 176 13.71 -15.48 -6.44
C LEU A 176 13.53 -16.72 -5.54
N ALA A 177 14.61 -17.18 -4.89
CA ALA A 177 14.54 -18.27 -3.93
C ALA A 177 13.67 -17.91 -2.70
N TYR A 178 13.83 -16.70 -2.16
CA TYR A 178 13.03 -16.19 -1.05
C TYR A 178 11.54 -16.15 -1.41
N TYR A 179 11.15 -15.40 -2.45
CA TYR A 179 9.75 -15.26 -2.82
C TYR A 179 9.13 -16.57 -3.30
N GLY A 180 9.89 -17.40 -4.02
CA GLY A 180 9.43 -18.73 -4.45
C GLY A 180 9.05 -19.61 -3.26
N LEU A 181 9.94 -19.74 -2.27
CA LEU A 181 9.68 -20.61 -1.11
C LEU A 181 8.72 -19.98 -0.09
N ALA A 182 8.72 -18.65 0.06
CA ALA A 182 7.77 -17.97 0.93
C ALA A 182 6.33 -18.02 0.40
N SER A 183 6.14 -18.02 -0.92
CA SER A 183 4.82 -18.13 -1.56
C SER A 183 4.42 -19.57 -1.92
N ARG A 184 5.18 -20.59 -1.48
CA ARG A 184 4.93 -21.99 -1.85
C ARG A 184 3.53 -22.50 -1.48
N SER A 185 2.92 -21.95 -0.44
CA SER A 185 1.55 -22.31 -0.02
C SER A 185 0.49 -21.93 -1.07
N LEU A 186 0.80 -20.98 -1.95
CA LEU A 186 -0.07 -20.59 -3.04
C LEU A 186 -0.23 -21.70 -4.09
N LEU A 187 0.77 -22.57 -4.26
CA LEU A 187 0.65 -23.75 -5.15
C LEU A 187 -0.52 -24.64 -4.72
N SER A 188 -0.63 -24.91 -3.42
CA SER A 188 -1.72 -25.71 -2.85
C SER A 188 -3.03 -24.92 -2.81
N ALA A 189 -3.00 -23.65 -2.41
CA ALA A 189 -4.21 -22.84 -2.29
C ALA A 189 -4.87 -22.56 -3.64
N ALA A 190 -4.09 -22.36 -4.71
CA ALA A 190 -4.63 -22.17 -6.05
C ALA A 190 -5.37 -23.41 -6.57
N ASN A 191 -4.96 -24.63 -6.17
CA ASN A 191 -5.63 -25.86 -6.56
C ASN A 191 -6.99 -26.05 -5.87
N ASN A 192 -7.17 -25.48 -4.68
CA ASN A 192 -8.42 -25.55 -3.91
C ASN A 192 -9.46 -24.51 -4.38
N TYR A 193 -9.10 -23.64 -5.33
CA TYR A 193 -9.92 -22.52 -5.73
C TYR A 193 -10.84 -22.91 -6.90
N HIS A 194 -12.05 -23.35 -6.55
CA HIS A 194 -12.97 -24.07 -7.44
C HIS A 194 -13.57 -23.28 -8.62
N TRP A 195 -13.35 -21.97 -8.75
CA TRP A 195 -13.98 -21.18 -9.82
C TRP A 195 -13.07 -20.95 -11.05
N ALA A 196 -11.82 -21.42 -11.04
CA ALA A 196 -10.90 -21.33 -12.18
C ALA A 196 -10.67 -22.65 -12.96
N GLY A 197 -11.23 -23.79 -12.52
CA GLY A 197 -10.98 -25.11 -13.14
C GLY A 197 -9.52 -25.62 -13.01
N PRO A 198 -9.23 -26.94 -13.04
CA PRO A 198 -7.88 -27.45 -12.82
C PRO A 198 -7.03 -27.36 -14.11
N PRO A 199 -5.70 -27.08 -14.05
CA PRO A 199 -4.73 -28.09 -13.58
C PRO A 199 -3.48 -27.54 -12.84
N HIS A 200 -2.64 -28.43 -12.29
CA HIS A 200 -1.34 -28.12 -11.64
C HIS A 200 -0.42 -27.09 -12.37
N PRO A 201 -0.35 -27.00 -13.73
CA PRO A 201 0.49 -26.00 -14.39
C PRO A 201 -0.03 -24.56 -14.27
N THR A 202 -1.33 -24.30 -14.15
CA THR A 202 -1.80 -22.91 -13.96
C THR A 202 -1.39 -22.39 -12.58
N ALA A 203 -1.54 -23.22 -11.55
CA ALA A 203 -1.04 -22.92 -10.20
C ALA A 203 0.49 -22.70 -10.20
N ILE A 204 1.27 -23.53 -10.90
CA ILE A 204 2.72 -23.33 -11.06
C ILE A 204 3.02 -22.01 -11.76
N VAL A 205 2.32 -21.70 -12.86
CA VAL A 205 2.55 -20.47 -13.63
C VAL A 205 2.20 -19.24 -12.79
N LEU A 206 1.09 -19.25 -12.06
CA LEU A 206 0.70 -18.15 -11.16
C LEU A 206 1.71 -17.96 -10.03
N TRP A 207 2.11 -19.05 -9.37
CA TRP A 207 3.13 -19.02 -8.32
C TRP A 207 4.48 -18.51 -8.85
N ALA A 208 4.96 -19.07 -9.97
CA ALA A 208 6.22 -18.66 -10.58
C ALA A 208 6.18 -17.19 -11.05
N SER A 209 5.06 -16.76 -11.62
CA SER A 209 4.85 -15.36 -12.03
C SER A 209 4.88 -14.42 -10.83
N LEU A 210 4.22 -14.79 -9.73
CA LEU A 210 4.22 -14.00 -8.49
C LEU A 210 5.63 -13.91 -7.90
N ALA A 211 6.35 -15.04 -7.81
CA ALA A 211 7.71 -15.08 -7.30
C ALA A 211 8.66 -14.24 -8.18
N PHE A 212 8.56 -14.38 -9.50
CA PHE A 212 9.35 -13.61 -10.45
C PHE A 212 9.04 -12.12 -10.39
N LEU A 213 7.76 -11.75 -10.36
CA LEU A 213 7.31 -10.35 -10.29
C LEU A 213 7.85 -9.64 -9.05
N ASN A 214 7.85 -10.32 -7.90
CA ASN A 214 8.36 -9.77 -6.65
C ASN A 214 9.89 -9.79 -6.57
N ALA A 215 10.56 -10.77 -7.19
CA ALA A 215 12.01 -10.84 -7.26
C ALA A 215 12.64 -9.87 -8.27
N LEU A 216 11.93 -9.54 -9.36
CA LEU A 216 12.45 -8.74 -10.47
C LEU A 216 13.01 -7.37 -10.04
N PRO A 217 12.33 -6.56 -9.19
CA PRO A 217 12.87 -5.28 -8.73
C PRO A 217 14.23 -5.41 -8.04
N TRP A 218 14.46 -6.49 -7.28
CA TRP A 218 15.73 -6.74 -6.60
C TRP A 218 16.91 -6.93 -7.55
N THR A 219 16.64 -7.51 -8.73
CA THR A 219 17.64 -7.73 -9.78
C THR A 219 17.80 -6.52 -10.68
N VAL A 220 16.69 -5.87 -11.08
CA VAL A 220 16.70 -4.72 -12.01
C VAL A 220 17.36 -3.51 -11.35
N LEU A 221 16.93 -3.17 -10.13
CA LEU A 221 17.39 -1.99 -9.42
C LEU A 221 18.73 -2.20 -8.70
N PHE A 222 19.32 -3.41 -8.77
CA PHE A 222 20.61 -3.71 -8.15
C PHE A 222 21.69 -2.73 -8.60
N HIS A 223 22.34 -2.09 -7.63
CA HIS A 223 23.43 -1.17 -7.88
C HIS A 223 24.55 -1.34 -6.85
N PRO A 224 25.76 -1.83 -7.23
CA PRO A 224 26.83 -2.13 -6.27
C PRO A 224 27.25 -0.94 -5.38
N ARG A 225 27.37 0.25 -5.98
CA ARG A 225 27.80 1.45 -5.22
C ARG A 225 26.71 1.99 -4.28
N HIS A 226 25.48 2.12 -4.78
CA HIS A 226 24.32 2.69 -4.08
C HIS A 226 23.33 1.64 -3.55
N GLN A 227 23.82 0.47 -3.14
CA GLN A 227 22.97 -0.67 -2.79
C GLN A 227 21.98 -0.38 -1.66
N GLY A 228 22.34 0.43 -0.65
CA GLY A 228 21.41 0.84 0.41
C GLY A 228 20.23 1.64 -0.14
N LEU A 229 20.49 2.67 -0.94
CA LEU A 229 19.45 3.47 -1.60
C LEU A 229 18.62 2.62 -2.57
N SER A 230 19.27 1.75 -3.33
CA SER A 230 18.61 0.77 -4.21
C SER A 230 17.66 -0.13 -3.42
N THR A 231 18.09 -0.67 -2.27
CA THR A 231 17.28 -1.53 -1.40
C THR A 231 16.06 -0.79 -0.86
N VAL A 232 16.24 0.44 -0.37
CA VAL A 232 15.13 1.29 0.05
C VAL A 232 14.18 1.57 -1.12
N GLY A 233 14.72 1.90 -2.29
CA GLY A 233 13.93 2.07 -3.52
C GLY A 233 13.15 0.83 -3.91
N ILE A 234 13.73 -0.36 -3.78
CA ILE A 234 13.06 -1.64 -4.05
C ILE A 234 11.90 -1.86 -3.08
N VAL A 235 12.09 -1.63 -1.78
CA VAL A 235 11.01 -1.74 -0.79
C VAL A 235 9.88 -0.75 -1.11
N LEU A 236 10.20 0.49 -1.49
CA LEU A 236 9.20 1.49 -1.87
C LEU A 236 8.43 1.08 -3.15
N VAL A 237 9.13 0.61 -4.17
CA VAL A 237 8.54 0.16 -5.44
C VAL A 237 7.66 -1.07 -5.24
N THR A 238 8.11 -2.05 -4.44
CA THR A 238 7.36 -3.27 -4.12
C THR A 238 6.27 -3.07 -3.06
N THR A 239 6.20 -1.87 -2.47
CA THR A 239 5.09 -1.43 -1.61
C THR A 239 4.06 -0.65 -2.43
N SER A 240 4.49 0.13 -3.41
CA SER A 240 3.63 1.05 -4.15
C SER A 240 2.92 0.37 -5.34
N PRO A 241 1.69 0.79 -5.68
CA PRO A 241 1.03 0.34 -6.91
C PRO A 241 1.85 0.66 -8.17
N PRO A 242 1.76 -0.18 -9.23
CA PRO A 242 0.96 -1.40 -9.32
C PRO A 242 1.62 -2.62 -8.68
N LEU A 243 2.94 -2.66 -8.52
CA LEU A 243 3.68 -3.84 -8.04
C LEU A 243 3.30 -4.26 -6.63
N GLY A 244 3.06 -3.28 -5.75
CA GLY A 244 2.62 -3.54 -4.37
C GLY A 244 1.32 -4.32 -4.25
N PHE A 245 0.46 -4.33 -5.29
CA PHE A 245 -0.76 -5.14 -5.29
C PHE A 245 -0.51 -6.63 -5.34
N PHE A 246 0.71 -7.06 -5.64
CA PHE A 246 1.08 -8.47 -5.81
C PHE A 246 2.11 -8.92 -4.77
N ASN A 247 2.33 -8.16 -3.69
CA ASN A 247 3.39 -8.44 -2.72
C ASN A 247 2.87 -8.66 -1.29
N PRO A 248 2.20 -9.81 -1.01
CA PRO A 248 1.76 -10.14 0.35
C PRO A 248 2.93 -10.47 1.30
N LEU A 249 4.14 -10.65 0.78
CA LEU A 249 5.35 -11.04 1.51
C LEU A 249 6.32 -9.86 1.67
N ASN A 250 5.78 -8.65 1.68
CA ASN A 250 6.54 -7.42 1.77
C ASN A 250 7.24 -7.30 3.14
N PRO A 251 8.52 -6.88 3.20
CA PRO A 251 9.25 -6.72 4.47
C PRO A 251 8.54 -5.81 5.49
N LEU A 252 7.74 -4.84 5.02
CA LEU A 252 6.98 -3.94 5.90
C LEU A 252 5.91 -4.66 6.72
N ASN A 253 5.40 -5.81 6.25
CA ASN A 253 4.42 -6.59 6.99
C ASN A 253 4.98 -7.13 8.31
N ALA A 254 6.30 -7.23 8.49
CA ALA A 254 6.91 -7.65 9.75
C ALA A 254 7.24 -6.50 10.71
N CYS A 255 7.04 -5.23 10.31
CA CYS A 255 7.46 -4.09 11.14
C CYS A 255 6.82 -4.05 12.53
N GLY A 256 5.55 -4.44 12.69
CA GLY A 256 4.90 -4.44 13.99
C GLY A 256 5.33 -5.58 14.90
N MET A 257 5.80 -6.69 14.33
CA MET A 257 6.43 -7.76 15.10
C MET A 257 7.75 -7.29 15.72
N TRP A 258 8.56 -6.56 14.94
CA TRP A 258 9.84 -6.03 15.40
C TRP A 258 9.71 -4.79 16.30
N PHE A 259 8.73 -3.93 16.02
CA PHE A 259 8.61 -2.60 16.63
C PHE A 259 7.16 -2.26 17.03
N PRO A 260 6.53 -3.05 17.91
CA PRO A 260 5.13 -2.84 18.27
C PRO A 260 4.91 -1.45 18.91
N GLY A 261 3.78 -0.83 18.62
CA GLY A 261 3.36 0.49 19.11
C GLY A 261 4.15 1.71 18.61
N SER A 262 5.09 1.51 17.70
CA SER A 262 5.95 2.60 17.20
C SER A 262 5.35 3.37 16.00
N ARG A 263 4.23 2.91 15.44
CA ARG A 263 3.52 3.53 14.29
C ARG A 263 4.48 3.80 13.13
N TRP A 264 4.51 5.04 12.62
CA TRP A 264 5.38 5.48 11.54
C TRP A 264 6.87 5.31 11.82
N ILE A 265 7.29 5.37 13.09
CA ILE A 265 8.70 5.22 13.47
C ILE A 265 9.19 3.80 13.17
N GLY A 266 8.37 2.77 13.44
CA GLY A 266 8.72 1.38 13.14
C GLY A 266 8.98 1.10 11.66
N ILE A 267 8.25 1.79 10.79
CA ILE A 267 8.47 1.73 9.32
C ILE A 267 9.80 2.41 8.98
N ALA A 268 10.10 3.55 9.60
CA ALA A 268 11.33 4.30 9.36
C ALA A 268 12.61 3.58 9.86
N ILE A 269 12.49 2.62 10.79
CA ILE A 269 13.65 1.84 11.27
C ILE A 269 14.27 0.99 10.16
N LEU A 270 13.47 0.38 9.28
CA LEU A 270 13.99 -0.45 8.18
C LEU A 270 15.00 0.28 7.29
N PRO A 271 14.69 1.45 6.68
CA PRO A 271 15.66 2.18 5.87
C PRO A 271 16.89 2.65 6.67
N ILE A 272 16.74 2.96 7.97
CA ILE A 272 17.87 3.31 8.84
C ILE A 272 18.80 2.11 9.02
N VAL A 273 18.28 0.93 9.35
CA VAL A 273 19.07 -0.30 9.52
C VAL A 273 19.75 -0.69 8.20
N ILE A 274 19.07 -0.54 7.06
CA ILE A 274 19.65 -0.73 5.73
C ILE A 274 20.86 0.18 5.52
N PHE A 275 20.73 1.47 5.85
CA PHE A 275 21.81 2.45 5.72
C PHE A 275 23.00 2.12 6.63
N LEU A 276 22.76 1.84 7.92
CA LEU A 276 23.80 1.49 8.89
C LEU A 276 24.56 0.21 8.49
N THR A 277 23.84 -0.79 7.98
CA THR A 277 24.44 -2.06 7.51
C THR A 277 25.36 -1.80 6.31
N ARG A 278 24.98 -0.88 5.40
CA ARG A 278 25.77 -0.55 4.20
C ARG A 278 27.04 0.22 4.51
N GLU A 279 27.06 1.06 5.54
CA GLU A 279 28.26 1.75 6.03
C GLU A 279 29.26 0.78 6.71
N LYS A 280 29.03 -0.54 6.58
CA LYS A 280 29.84 -1.63 7.15
C LYS A 280 29.92 -1.62 8.66
N ASN A 281 29.08 -0.82 9.32
CA ASN A 281 28.95 -0.83 10.76
C ASN A 281 27.84 -1.81 11.17
N VAL A 282 28.03 -3.08 10.83
CA VAL A 282 27.04 -4.15 11.08
C VAL A 282 26.74 -4.25 12.57
N LEU A 283 27.76 -4.10 13.43
CA LEU A 283 27.55 -4.10 14.88
C LEU A 283 26.65 -2.95 15.33
N LEU A 284 26.82 -1.73 14.79
CA LEU A 284 25.92 -0.62 15.07
C LEU A 284 24.50 -0.88 14.54
N ALA A 285 24.37 -1.42 13.33
CA ALA A 285 23.06 -1.76 12.75
C ALA A 285 22.31 -2.79 13.62
N LEU A 286 23.01 -3.85 14.06
CA LEU A 286 22.45 -4.86 14.95
C LEU A 286 22.13 -4.31 16.34
N SER A 287 23.01 -3.48 16.90
CA SER A 287 22.80 -2.84 18.20
C SER A 287 21.61 -1.88 18.16
N PHE A 288 21.47 -1.10 17.07
CA PHE A 288 20.34 -0.22 16.85
C PHE A 288 19.04 -1.00 16.69
N LEU A 289 19.04 -2.05 15.85
CA LEU A 289 17.90 -2.94 15.67
C LEU A 289 17.46 -3.56 17.01
N ALA A 290 18.39 -4.18 17.73
CA ALA A 290 18.14 -4.80 19.02
C ALA A 290 17.65 -3.79 20.07
N GLY A 291 18.25 -2.60 20.13
CA GLY A 291 17.85 -1.52 21.02
C GLY A 291 16.43 -1.03 20.73
N CYS A 292 16.08 -0.79 19.46
CA CYS A 292 14.74 -0.41 19.06
C CYS A 292 13.70 -1.50 19.38
N THR A 293 14.00 -2.75 19.07
CA THR A 293 13.13 -3.89 19.39
C THR A 293 12.94 -4.03 20.90
N LEU A 294 14.01 -3.95 21.68
CA LEU A 294 13.93 -4.01 23.14
C LEU A 294 13.06 -2.88 23.69
N VAL A 295 13.30 -1.63 23.29
CA VAL A 295 12.55 -0.46 23.78
C VAL A 295 11.07 -0.56 23.41
N THR A 296 10.76 -0.94 22.17
CA THR A 296 9.36 -1.05 21.71
C THR A 296 8.63 -2.19 22.42
N HIS A 297 9.24 -3.36 22.57
CA HIS A 297 8.62 -4.47 23.33
C HIS A 297 8.46 -4.16 24.82
N LEU A 298 9.42 -3.48 25.45
CA LEU A 298 9.29 -3.07 26.86
C LEU A 298 8.21 -2.01 27.10
N THR A 299 7.91 -1.19 26.09
CA THR A 299 6.92 -0.10 26.20
C THR A 299 5.56 -0.47 25.65
N PHE A 300 5.47 -1.53 24.84
CA PHE A 300 4.24 -1.98 24.21
C PHE A 300 3.25 -2.52 25.24
N LYS A 301 2.03 -2.02 25.15
CA LYS A 301 0.88 -2.54 25.89
C LYS A 301 -0.12 -3.05 24.87
N PRO A 302 -0.38 -4.37 24.81
CA PRO A 302 -1.38 -4.91 23.90
C PRO A 302 -2.72 -4.20 24.07
N PRO A 303 -3.37 -3.78 22.98
CA PRO A 303 -4.67 -3.13 23.04
C PRO A 303 -5.72 -4.11 23.56
N VAL A 304 -6.61 -3.62 24.43
CA VAL A 304 -7.70 -4.41 24.99
C VAL A 304 -8.84 -4.49 23.97
N LEU A 305 -9.33 -5.69 23.70
CA LEU A 305 -10.51 -5.91 22.87
C LEU A 305 -11.76 -5.43 23.63
N ASP A 306 -12.64 -4.69 22.95
CA ASP A 306 -13.94 -4.30 23.47
C ASP A 306 -14.85 -5.54 23.46
N PRO A 307 -15.32 -6.02 24.63
CA PRO A 307 -16.18 -7.19 24.72
C PRO A 307 -17.53 -7.01 24.00
N ARG A 308 -17.90 -5.78 23.65
CA ARG A 308 -19.10 -5.47 22.86
C ARG A 308 -18.88 -5.64 21.36
N ILE A 309 -17.67 -5.97 20.89
CA ILE A 309 -17.43 -6.26 19.47
C ILE A 309 -17.17 -7.75 19.33
N TYR A 310 -18.08 -8.43 18.63
CA TYR A 310 -18.00 -9.86 18.37
C TYR A 310 -17.67 -10.09 16.90
N ALA A 311 -16.54 -10.74 16.63
CA ALA A 311 -16.14 -11.14 15.29
C ALA A 311 -16.43 -12.63 15.09
N ALA A 312 -17.38 -12.94 14.21
CA ALA A 312 -17.87 -14.29 14.02
C ALA A 312 -16.86 -15.16 13.26
N ARG A 313 -16.84 -16.45 13.62
CA ARG A 313 -16.15 -17.50 12.85
C ARG A 313 -17.20 -18.46 12.30
N THR A 314 -17.15 -18.74 11.01
CA THR A 314 -18.13 -19.58 10.31
C THR A 314 -17.42 -20.60 9.43
N HIS A 315 -18.16 -21.63 9.00
CA HIS A 315 -17.64 -22.72 8.18
C HIS A 315 -18.60 -23.04 7.03
N PHE A 316 -18.93 -22.02 6.23
CA PHE A 316 -19.87 -22.16 5.10
C PHE A 316 -19.14 -22.35 3.78
N ASP A 317 -19.66 -23.23 2.94
CA ASP A 317 -19.14 -23.54 1.62
C ASP A 317 -20.09 -23.03 0.53
N LEU A 318 -20.06 -21.72 0.32
CA LEU A 318 -20.97 -21.03 -0.59
C LEU A 318 -20.22 -20.38 -1.75
N PRO A 319 -20.69 -20.54 -3.00
CA PRO A 319 -20.07 -19.89 -4.15
C PRO A 319 -20.32 -18.38 -4.09
N ILE A 320 -19.24 -17.59 -4.08
CA ILE A 320 -19.27 -16.14 -3.93
C ILE A 320 -19.79 -15.48 -5.23
N GLY A 321 -20.71 -14.51 -5.12
CA GLY A 321 -21.12 -13.69 -6.28
C GLY A 321 -22.12 -14.35 -7.23
N ASP A 322 -22.52 -15.61 -7.01
CA ASP A 322 -23.48 -16.32 -7.87
C ASP A 322 -24.91 -16.17 -7.32
N LEU A 323 -25.81 -15.58 -8.12
CA LEU A 323 -27.23 -15.43 -7.78
C LEU A 323 -27.95 -16.78 -7.57
N ARG A 324 -27.48 -17.87 -8.20
CA ARG A 324 -28.04 -19.23 -8.05
C ARG A 324 -27.81 -19.81 -6.67
N SER A 325 -26.83 -19.28 -5.93
CA SER A 325 -26.58 -19.68 -4.54
C SER A 325 -27.73 -19.27 -3.60
N LEU A 326 -28.53 -18.25 -3.96
CA LEU A 326 -29.60 -17.73 -3.10
C LEU A 326 -30.71 -18.74 -2.80
N SER A 327 -30.90 -19.77 -3.63
CA SER A 327 -31.88 -20.84 -3.41
C SER A 327 -31.41 -21.93 -2.44
N VAL A 328 -30.13 -21.93 -2.02
CA VAL A 328 -29.51 -23.01 -1.24
C VAL A 328 -29.34 -22.63 0.25
N LEU A 329 -29.70 -21.41 0.65
CA LEU A 329 -29.32 -20.80 1.94
C LEU A 329 -30.25 -20.94 3.18
N PRO A 330 -31.32 -21.76 3.26
CA PRO A 330 -32.22 -21.67 4.42
C PRO A 330 -31.54 -21.90 5.77
N THR A 331 -30.57 -22.81 5.85
CA THR A 331 -29.95 -23.20 7.13
C THR A 331 -28.86 -22.23 7.54
N GLU A 332 -27.98 -21.85 6.61
CA GLU A 332 -26.88 -20.92 6.82
C GLU A 332 -27.42 -19.52 7.17
N ASP A 333 -28.49 -19.08 6.50
CA ASP A 333 -29.13 -17.81 6.82
C ASP A 333 -29.69 -17.80 8.24
N LEU A 334 -30.31 -18.89 8.68
CA LEU A 334 -30.84 -18.99 10.05
C LEU A 334 -29.71 -18.99 11.08
N GLU A 335 -28.59 -19.66 10.80
CA GLU A 335 -27.42 -19.66 11.66
C GLU A 335 -26.79 -18.26 11.77
N LEU A 336 -26.62 -17.55 10.66
CA LEU A 336 -26.11 -16.17 10.66
C LEU A 336 -27.03 -15.22 11.43
N GLN A 337 -28.35 -15.36 11.28
CA GLN A 337 -29.31 -14.56 12.04
C GLN A 337 -29.26 -14.89 13.54
N ARG A 338 -29.09 -16.17 13.89
CA ARG A 338 -28.92 -16.61 15.28
C ARG A 338 -27.66 -16.03 15.90
N ILE A 339 -26.52 -16.10 15.22
CA ILE A 339 -25.27 -15.47 15.66
C ILE A 339 -25.49 -13.98 15.93
N ALA A 340 -26.20 -13.27 15.05
CA ALA A 340 -26.49 -11.85 15.24
C ALA A 340 -27.36 -11.56 16.49
N GLN A 341 -28.26 -12.47 16.86
CA GLN A 341 -29.18 -12.31 17.99
C GLN A 341 -28.57 -12.71 19.34
N GLU A 342 -27.58 -13.62 19.36
CA GLU A 342 -26.94 -14.12 20.58
C GLU A 342 -26.07 -13.07 21.29
N HIS A 343 -25.80 -11.94 20.64
CA HIS A 343 -24.99 -10.85 21.18
C HIS A 343 -25.78 -9.52 21.26
N PRO A 344 -26.70 -9.34 22.22
CA PRO A 344 -27.40 -8.08 22.42
C PRO A 344 -26.43 -6.96 22.84
N LYS A 345 -26.75 -5.69 22.51
CA LYS A 345 -25.96 -4.50 22.85
C LYS A 345 -24.51 -4.53 22.36
N SER A 346 -24.29 -5.13 21.19
CA SER A 346 -22.96 -5.39 20.62
C SER A 346 -22.85 -4.97 19.15
N ILE A 347 -21.63 -4.99 18.61
CA ILE A 347 -21.35 -4.98 17.17
C ILE A 347 -20.98 -6.41 16.78
N VAL A 348 -21.83 -7.06 15.99
CA VAL A 348 -21.55 -8.38 15.42
C VAL A 348 -20.97 -8.20 14.02
N ILE A 349 -19.82 -8.81 13.77
CA ILE A 349 -19.11 -8.75 12.50
C ILE A 349 -19.15 -10.13 11.88
N LEU A 350 -19.81 -10.25 10.73
CA LEU A 350 -19.85 -11.46 9.94
C LEU A 350 -18.70 -11.50 8.92
N PRO A 351 -18.21 -12.68 8.55
CA PRO A 351 -17.08 -12.80 7.64
C PRO A 351 -17.36 -12.28 6.23
N GLU A 352 -16.29 -12.05 5.47
CA GLU A 352 -16.34 -11.62 4.07
C GLU A 352 -17.19 -12.58 3.22
N SER A 353 -18.05 -12.03 2.36
CA SER A 353 -18.82 -12.81 1.38
C SER A 353 -19.55 -14.04 1.95
N VAL A 354 -19.88 -14.02 3.25
CA VAL A 354 -20.57 -15.12 3.91
C VAL A 354 -22.01 -15.25 3.41
N ILE A 355 -22.57 -14.11 2.98
CA ILE A 355 -23.78 -14.07 2.18
C ILE A 355 -23.36 -13.86 0.72
N PRO A 356 -23.64 -14.80 -0.20
CA PRO A 356 -23.06 -14.79 -1.54
C PRO A 356 -23.36 -13.54 -2.36
N VAL A 357 -24.61 -13.05 -2.34
CA VAL A 357 -25.06 -11.89 -3.10
C VAL A 357 -26.17 -11.16 -2.35
N TRP A 358 -26.04 -9.84 -2.27
CA TRP A 358 -27.01 -8.95 -1.66
C TRP A 358 -27.86 -8.26 -2.73
N ILE A 359 -29.16 -8.56 -2.71
CA ILE A 359 -30.17 -7.98 -3.62
C ILE A 359 -31.37 -7.44 -2.81
N PRO A 360 -32.22 -6.57 -3.39
CA PRO A 360 -33.36 -5.99 -2.66
C PRO A 360 -34.31 -7.02 -2.04
N THR A 361 -34.50 -8.18 -2.68
CA THR A 361 -35.31 -9.27 -2.13
C THR A 361 -34.70 -9.84 -0.84
N TYR A 362 -33.37 -9.94 -0.81
CA TYR A 362 -32.62 -10.43 0.35
C TYR A 362 -32.66 -9.40 1.49
N GLU A 363 -32.51 -8.11 1.18
CA GLU A 363 -32.69 -7.00 2.14
C GLU A 363 -34.07 -7.06 2.80
N LYS A 364 -35.14 -7.24 2.00
CA LYS A 364 -36.50 -7.35 2.52
C LYS A 364 -36.67 -8.56 3.44
N ARG A 365 -36.06 -9.70 3.09
CA ARG A 365 -36.12 -10.92 3.90
C ARG A 365 -35.49 -10.75 5.28
N TRP A 366 -34.40 -9.98 5.39
CA TRP A 366 -33.70 -9.73 6.65
C TRP A 366 -34.23 -8.51 7.44
N SER A 367 -35.19 -7.76 6.88
CA SER A 367 -35.72 -6.55 7.50
C SER A 367 -36.31 -6.75 8.90
N VAL A 368 -36.95 -7.91 9.15
CA VAL A 368 -37.50 -8.25 10.48
C VAL A 368 -36.37 -8.41 11.50
N LEU A 369 -35.28 -9.10 11.13
CA LEU A 369 -34.10 -9.21 12.00
C LEU A 369 -33.51 -7.82 12.28
N PHE A 370 -33.34 -6.97 11.26
CA PHE A 370 -32.78 -5.64 11.48
C PHE A 370 -33.59 -4.80 12.46
N ALA A 371 -34.93 -4.88 12.38
CA ALA A 371 -35.81 -4.22 13.33
C ALA A 371 -35.67 -4.80 14.76
N GLN A 372 -35.41 -6.10 14.91
CA GLN A 372 -35.13 -6.72 16.21
C GLN A 372 -33.78 -6.28 16.76
N LEU A 373 -32.72 -6.31 15.95
CA LEU A 373 -31.37 -5.89 16.35
C LEU A 373 -31.32 -4.41 16.74
N ALA A 374 -32.09 -3.56 16.05
CA ALA A 374 -32.24 -2.15 16.43
C ALA A 374 -32.84 -2.00 17.85
N LYS A 375 -33.80 -2.86 18.24
CA LYS A 375 -34.38 -2.86 19.59
C LYS A 375 -33.42 -3.37 20.66
N THR A 376 -32.58 -4.37 20.33
CA THR A 376 -31.56 -4.90 21.25
C THR A 376 -30.27 -4.07 21.26
N GLN A 377 -30.24 -2.94 20.54
CA GLN A 377 -29.07 -2.08 20.36
C GLN A 377 -27.85 -2.83 19.79
N THR A 378 -28.10 -3.80 18.91
CA THR A 378 -27.08 -4.58 18.23
C THR A 378 -26.85 -4.04 16.82
N ALA A 379 -25.61 -3.69 16.48
CA ALA A 379 -25.19 -3.40 15.12
C ALA A 379 -24.68 -4.68 14.45
N LEU A 380 -24.99 -4.86 13.17
CA LEU A 380 -24.55 -6.00 12.38
C LEU A 380 -23.75 -5.52 11.17
N LEU A 381 -22.52 -6.00 11.04
CA LEU A 381 -21.70 -5.86 9.85
C LEU A 381 -21.73 -7.16 9.07
N ILE A 382 -22.22 -7.11 7.83
CA ILE A 382 -22.49 -8.27 7.00
C ILE A 382 -21.51 -8.26 5.83
N GLY A 383 -20.58 -9.23 5.79
CA GLY A 383 -19.76 -9.43 4.60
C GLY A 383 -20.56 -10.13 3.51
N THR A 384 -20.70 -9.48 2.36
CA THR A 384 -21.50 -9.98 1.24
C THR A 384 -20.97 -9.40 -0.08
N THR A 385 -21.59 -9.75 -1.20
CA THR A 385 -21.30 -9.11 -2.48
C THR A 385 -22.52 -8.36 -2.99
N ALA A 386 -22.35 -7.41 -3.90
CA ALA A 386 -23.45 -6.79 -4.62
C ALA A 386 -23.15 -6.78 -6.12
N PRO A 387 -24.14 -7.10 -6.98
CA PRO A 387 -23.96 -7.08 -8.42
C PRO A 387 -23.79 -5.65 -8.91
N ILE A 388 -22.88 -5.46 -9.88
CA ILE A 388 -22.74 -4.20 -10.59
C ILE A 388 -23.77 -4.18 -11.72
N PRO A 389 -24.67 -3.18 -11.78
CA PRO A 389 -25.70 -3.11 -12.80
C PRO A 389 -25.14 -3.18 -14.22
N ASN A 390 -25.79 -3.95 -15.08
CA ASN A 390 -25.44 -4.15 -16.49
C ASN A 390 -24.07 -4.83 -16.74
N THR A 391 -23.58 -5.62 -15.77
CA THR A 391 -22.37 -6.44 -15.91
C THR A 391 -22.54 -7.77 -15.18
N ASP A 392 -21.66 -8.73 -15.44
CA ASP A 392 -21.56 -9.98 -14.69
C ASP A 392 -20.57 -9.86 -13.51
N ALA A 393 -20.14 -8.63 -13.19
CA ALA A 393 -19.22 -8.33 -12.12
C ALA A 393 -19.96 -8.04 -10.80
N ASN A 394 -19.28 -8.32 -9.69
CA ASN A 394 -19.76 -8.03 -8.34
C ASN A 394 -18.76 -7.14 -7.60
N VAL A 395 -19.22 -6.44 -6.58
CA VAL A 395 -18.35 -5.81 -5.59
C VAL A 395 -18.50 -6.54 -4.26
N ASN A 396 -17.38 -6.77 -3.58
CA ASN A 396 -17.39 -7.30 -2.23
C ASN A 396 -17.55 -6.15 -1.25
N ILE A 397 -18.49 -6.29 -0.32
CA ILE A 397 -18.95 -5.21 0.55
C ILE A 397 -19.14 -5.68 1.98
N LEU A 398 -18.99 -4.74 2.90
CA LEU A 398 -19.36 -4.92 4.30
C LEU A 398 -20.53 -3.96 4.61
N LEU A 399 -21.72 -4.53 4.80
CA LEU A 399 -22.96 -3.77 5.03
C LEU A 399 -23.22 -3.60 6.52
N SER A 400 -23.56 -2.38 6.93
CA SER A 400 -23.98 -2.06 8.29
C SER A 400 -25.51 -2.00 8.39
N ARG A 401 -26.09 -2.77 9.33
CA ARG A 401 -27.54 -2.88 9.59
C ARG A 401 -27.85 -3.01 11.08
N GLY A 402 -29.11 -2.84 11.47
CA GLY A 402 -29.57 -2.93 12.86
C GLY A 402 -29.39 -1.59 13.59
N TYR A 403 -28.74 -1.59 14.76
CA TYR A 403 -28.44 -0.39 15.55
C TYR A 403 -27.19 0.34 15.05
N SER A 404 -27.21 0.78 13.79
CA SER A 404 -26.10 1.50 13.16
C SER A 404 -26.57 2.29 11.94
N GLU A 405 -25.76 3.28 11.52
CA GLU A 405 -25.98 3.95 10.25
C GLU A 405 -25.92 2.93 9.09
N HIS A 406 -26.82 3.08 8.12
CA HIS A 406 -26.85 2.26 6.92
C HIS A 406 -25.67 2.63 6.01
N LEU A 407 -24.52 2.04 6.30
CA LEU A 407 -23.26 2.24 5.59
C LEU A 407 -22.89 1.00 4.79
N SER A 408 -22.15 1.20 3.71
CA SER A 408 -21.48 0.13 2.98
C SER A 408 -20.00 0.48 2.82
N TYR A 409 -19.14 -0.41 3.27
CA TYR A 409 -17.75 -0.44 2.85
C TYR A 409 -17.64 -1.29 1.58
N VAL A 410 -16.73 -0.91 0.67
CA VAL A 410 -16.45 -1.64 -0.57
C VAL A 410 -14.98 -2.03 -0.57
N GLN A 411 -14.69 -3.33 -0.75
CA GLN A 411 -13.33 -3.83 -0.88
C GLN A 411 -12.62 -3.13 -2.03
N ARG A 412 -11.43 -2.58 -1.76
CA ARG A 412 -10.68 -1.76 -2.72
C ARG A 412 -9.78 -2.59 -3.60
N LEU A 413 -9.18 -3.64 -3.02
CA LEU A 413 -8.23 -4.54 -3.68
C LEU A 413 -8.62 -6.00 -3.44
N PRO A 414 -9.38 -6.61 -4.37
CA PRO A 414 -9.63 -8.05 -4.38
C PRO A 414 -8.37 -8.84 -4.76
N ILE A 415 -8.37 -10.16 -4.52
CA ILE A 415 -7.24 -11.05 -4.88
C ILE A 415 -6.97 -10.96 -6.40
N PRO A 416 -5.76 -10.59 -6.85
CA PRO A 416 -5.44 -10.51 -8.28
C PRO A 416 -5.45 -11.87 -8.96
N ILE A 417 -6.02 -11.94 -10.18
CA ILE A 417 -6.24 -13.14 -11.01
C ILE A 417 -7.21 -14.15 -10.37
N GLY A 418 -7.31 -14.08 -9.03
CA GLY A 418 -8.41 -14.51 -8.19
C GLY A 418 -9.69 -13.74 -8.52
N MET A 419 -10.15 -12.94 -7.58
CA MET A 419 -11.38 -12.19 -7.73
C MET A 419 -11.28 -11.09 -8.80
N TRP A 420 -10.11 -10.45 -8.93
CA TRP A 420 -9.88 -9.34 -9.85
C TRP A 420 -9.09 -9.78 -11.09
N PHE A 421 -9.68 -9.68 -12.27
CA PHE A 421 -8.99 -9.90 -13.54
C PHE A 421 -8.49 -8.57 -14.11
N PRO A 422 -7.17 -8.37 -14.25
CA PRO A 422 -6.65 -7.18 -14.91
C PRO A 422 -7.25 -7.05 -16.32
N PHE A 423 -7.65 -5.83 -16.68
CA PHE A 423 -8.24 -5.47 -17.99
C PHE A 423 -9.68 -5.96 -18.26
N ASP A 424 -10.25 -6.85 -17.43
CA ASP A 424 -11.69 -7.16 -17.47
C ASP A 424 -12.44 -6.22 -16.50
N THR A 425 -13.48 -5.55 -17.01
CA THR A 425 -14.34 -4.67 -16.19
C THR A 425 -15.79 -5.18 -16.13
N THR A 426 -16.06 -6.29 -16.80
CA THR A 426 -17.39 -6.89 -17.01
C THR A 426 -17.60 -8.15 -16.19
N HIS A 427 -16.53 -8.82 -15.75
CA HIS A 427 -16.59 -10.01 -14.88
C HIS A 427 -15.75 -9.84 -13.62
N GLY A 428 -16.00 -10.71 -12.63
CA GLY A 428 -15.23 -10.77 -11.39
C GLY A 428 -15.48 -9.59 -10.45
N PHE A 429 -14.43 -9.17 -9.75
CA PHE A 429 -14.45 -8.13 -8.74
C PHE A 429 -13.47 -7.00 -9.13
N PRO A 430 -13.95 -5.89 -9.71
CA PRO A 430 -13.08 -4.82 -10.19
C PRO A 430 -12.44 -4.03 -9.05
N LEU A 431 -11.27 -3.45 -9.30
CA LEU A 431 -10.60 -2.56 -8.35
C LEU A 431 -11.43 -1.32 -7.99
N ARG A 432 -11.41 -0.96 -6.70
CA ARG A 432 -12.15 0.19 -6.13
C ARG A 432 -11.24 1.06 -5.25
N LEU A 433 -10.04 1.37 -5.73
CA LEU A 433 -8.97 2.06 -4.97
C LEU A 433 -9.32 3.47 -4.44
N SER A 434 -10.35 4.11 -4.98
CA SER A 434 -10.84 5.43 -4.55
C SER A 434 -11.84 5.36 -3.40
N TYR A 435 -12.37 4.17 -3.08
CA TYR A 435 -13.35 4.03 -2.02
C TYR A 435 -12.73 4.28 -0.63
N PRO A 436 -13.53 4.75 0.34
CA PRO A 436 -13.06 5.02 1.69
C PRO A 436 -12.40 3.80 2.33
N SER A 437 -11.34 4.04 3.10
CA SER A 437 -10.57 3.00 3.79
C SER A 437 -11.06 2.68 5.20
N ALA A 438 -12.02 3.44 5.69
CA ALA A 438 -12.55 3.38 7.04
C ALA A 438 -14.02 3.78 7.02
N ILE A 439 -14.79 3.29 7.98
CA ILE A 439 -16.20 3.63 8.19
C ILE A 439 -16.41 4.16 9.61
N ARG A 440 -17.54 4.83 9.84
CA ARG A 440 -17.96 5.24 11.18
C ARG A 440 -18.86 4.17 11.79
N LEU A 441 -18.46 3.61 12.93
CA LEU A 441 -19.28 2.70 13.73
C LEU A 441 -19.38 3.25 15.14
N TRP A 442 -20.62 3.41 15.62
CA TRP A 442 -20.92 3.96 16.94
C TRP A 442 -20.15 5.25 17.27
N GLY A 443 -20.04 6.16 16.30
CA GLY A 443 -19.35 7.44 16.46
C GLY A 443 -17.82 7.39 16.32
N HIS A 444 -17.22 6.21 16.17
CA HIS A 444 -15.77 6.03 16.02
C HIS A 444 -15.38 5.63 14.59
N THR A 445 -14.20 6.08 14.16
CA THR A 445 -13.60 5.64 12.88
C THR A 445 -12.96 4.27 13.07
N VAL A 446 -13.40 3.27 12.31
CA VAL A 446 -12.80 1.93 12.27
C VAL A 446 -12.19 1.67 10.90
N GLY A 447 -11.00 1.06 10.87
CA GLY A 447 -10.33 0.68 9.63
C GLY A 447 -10.83 -0.67 9.16
N ILE A 448 -11.17 -0.80 7.88
CA ILE A 448 -11.59 -2.08 7.29
C ILE A 448 -10.48 -2.61 6.41
N LEU A 449 -10.13 -3.89 6.57
CA LEU A 449 -9.16 -4.61 5.75
C LEU A 449 -9.77 -5.95 5.33
N THR A 450 -10.45 -5.97 4.19
CA THR A 450 -11.16 -7.18 3.73
C THR A 450 -10.19 -8.14 3.05
N CYS A 451 -10.00 -9.31 3.66
CA CYS A 451 -9.22 -10.44 3.13
C CYS A 451 -7.84 -10.01 2.61
N TYR A 452 -7.61 -10.11 1.29
CA TYR A 452 -6.33 -9.80 0.65
C TYR A 452 -5.75 -8.43 1.00
N GLU A 453 -6.59 -7.45 1.34
CA GLU A 453 -6.13 -6.13 1.78
C GLU A 453 -5.27 -6.15 3.04
N GLN A 454 -5.44 -7.16 3.89
CA GLN A 454 -4.67 -7.37 5.13
C GLN A 454 -3.18 -7.61 4.85
N ASP A 455 -2.87 -8.14 3.67
CA ASP A 455 -1.51 -8.50 3.27
C ASP A 455 -0.76 -7.39 2.54
N ILE A 456 -1.45 -6.33 2.12
CA ILE A 456 -0.92 -5.34 1.18
C ILE A 456 -0.60 -4.02 1.88
N PRO A 457 0.70 -3.70 2.15
CA PRO A 457 1.10 -2.53 2.94
C PRO A 457 0.50 -1.22 2.43
N TRP A 458 0.42 -1.01 1.12
CA TRP A 458 -0.16 0.22 0.57
C TRP A 458 -1.62 0.44 0.99
N ILE A 459 -2.44 -0.63 0.99
CA ILE A 459 -3.84 -0.56 1.39
C ILE A 459 -3.95 -0.38 2.90
N VAL A 460 -3.10 -1.07 3.67
CA VAL A 460 -3.06 -0.95 5.12
C VAL A 460 -2.64 0.46 5.56
N LEU A 461 -1.56 1.01 5.00
CA LEU A 461 -1.08 2.35 5.32
C LEU A 461 -2.10 3.43 4.99
N LYS A 462 -2.83 3.31 3.87
CA LYS A 462 -3.96 4.20 3.55
C LYS A 462 -5.08 4.11 4.59
N THR A 463 -5.31 2.94 5.17
CA THR A 463 -6.30 2.72 6.22
C THR A 463 -5.85 3.33 7.53
N LEU A 464 -4.62 3.05 7.95
CA LEU A 464 -4.02 3.56 9.19
C LEU A 464 -3.83 5.08 9.18
N ALA A 465 -3.63 5.69 8.01
CA ALA A 465 -3.59 7.15 7.84
C ALA A 465 -4.93 7.85 8.16
N ARG A 466 -6.03 7.10 8.31
CA ARG A 466 -7.33 7.63 8.78
C ARG A 466 -7.46 7.66 10.30
N ASP A 467 -6.42 7.28 11.02
CA ASP A 467 -6.37 7.21 12.49
C ASP A 467 -7.54 6.41 13.07
N PRO A 468 -7.74 5.14 12.64
CA PRO A 468 -8.81 4.32 13.16
C PRO A 468 -8.55 3.93 14.62
N VAL A 469 -9.63 3.69 15.38
CA VAL A 469 -9.54 3.20 16.77
C VAL A 469 -9.44 1.67 16.86
N ALA A 470 -9.73 0.96 15.77
CA ALA A 470 -9.71 -0.49 15.66
C ALA A 470 -9.54 -0.90 14.19
N LEU A 471 -9.03 -2.11 13.97
CA LEU A 471 -9.05 -2.76 12.66
C LEU A 471 -10.08 -3.89 12.66
N ILE A 472 -10.94 -3.89 11.63
CA ILE A 472 -11.90 -4.95 11.35
C ILE A 472 -11.45 -5.67 10.09
N ALA A 473 -11.22 -6.96 10.21
CA ALA A 473 -10.59 -7.81 9.21
C ALA A 473 -11.52 -8.97 8.83
N PRO A 474 -12.57 -8.73 8.02
CA PRO A 474 -13.42 -9.80 7.54
C PRO A 474 -12.71 -10.55 6.41
N SER A 475 -12.79 -11.88 6.42
CA SER A 475 -12.11 -12.71 5.42
C SER A 475 -12.83 -14.03 5.16
N ASN A 476 -12.79 -14.50 3.91
CA ASN A 476 -13.19 -15.84 3.50
C ASN A 476 -11.95 -16.59 3.00
N ILE A 477 -11.46 -17.50 3.84
CA ILE A 477 -10.20 -18.21 3.62
C ILE A 477 -10.39 -19.70 3.35
N ARG A 478 -11.64 -20.15 3.12
CA ARG A 478 -11.96 -21.53 2.69
C ARG A 478 -11.08 -22.00 1.54
N TRP A 479 -10.86 -21.13 0.57
CA TRP A 479 -10.05 -21.44 -0.62
C TRP A 479 -8.60 -21.80 -0.31
N ALA A 480 -8.08 -21.39 0.85
CA ALA A 480 -6.72 -21.67 1.25
C ALA A 480 -6.64 -22.61 2.47
N ASN A 481 -7.73 -23.32 2.78
CA ASN A 481 -7.77 -24.27 3.87
C ASN A 481 -6.71 -25.37 3.69
N GLY A 482 -6.10 -25.79 4.79
CA GLY A 482 -4.98 -26.75 4.79
C GLY A 482 -3.63 -26.19 4.30
N THR A 483 -3.50 -24.87 4.11
CA THR A 483 -2.25 -24.21 3.70
C THR A 483 -1.77 -23.18 4.73
N ALA A 484 -0.59 -22.61 4.51
CA ALA A 484 -0.05 -21.54 5.37
C ALA A 484 -0.65 -20.15 5.09
N VAL A 485 -1.44 -19.97 4.02
CA VAL A 485 -1.96 -18.65 3.62
C VAL A 485 -2.80 -17.99 4.74
N PRO A 486 -3.75 -18.68 5.41
CA PRO A 486 -4.47 -18.12 6.56
C PRO A 486 -3.56 -17.58 7.67
N ALA A 487 -2.52 -18.35 8.02
CA ALA A 487 -1.61 -17.98 9.09
C ALA A 487 -0.73 -16.78 8.69
N ILE A 488 -0.28 -16.72 7.43
CA ILE A 488 0.45 -15.55 6.89
C ILE A 488 -0.45 -14.31 6.93
N GLN A 489 -1.71 -14.42 6.51
CA GLN A 489 -2.66 -13.31 6.53
C GLN A 489 -2.92 -12.79 7.94
N HIS A 490 -3.20 -13.70 8.90
CA HIS A 490 -3.33 -13.35 10.31
C HIS A 490 -2.08 -12.64 10.85
N ASN A 491 -0.90 -13.19 10.58
CA ASN A 491 0.37 -12.61 11.02
C ASN A 491 0.60 -11.20 10.46
N ASN A 492 0.26 -10.98 9.20
CA ASN A 492 0.34 -9.67 8.56
C ASN A 492 -0.64 -8.68 9.20
N ALA A 493 -1.92 -9.06 9.33
CA ALA A 493 -2.96 -8.23 9.95
C ALA A 493 -2.59 -7.87 11.40
N GLN A 494 -2.19 -8.86 12.20
CA GLN A 494 -1.78 -8.68 13.59
C GLN A 494 -0.54 -7.81 13.71
N SER A 495 0.46 -7.97 12.82
CA SER A 495 1.64 -7.11 12.82
C SER A 495 1.27 -5.65 12.57
N TRP A 496 0.38 -5.36 11.61
CA TRP A 496 -0.08 -3.98 11.40
C TRP A 496 -0.87 -3.42 12.59
N ALA A 497 -1.69 -4.25 13.24
CA ALA A 497 -2.41 -3.90 14.46
C ALA A 497 -1.44 -3.61 15.63
N ASP A 498 -0.43 -4.45 15.84
CA ASP A 498 0.60 -4.31 16.86
C ASP A 498 1.41 -3.02 16.62
N LEU A 499 1.83 -2.77 15.38
CA LEU A 499 2.59 -1.57 15.00
C LEU A 499 1.86 -0.28 15.37
N TRP A 500 0.53 -0.26 15.21
CA TRP A 500 -0.31 0.90 15.52
C TRP A 500 -0.95 0.87 16.92
N SER A 501 -0.74 -0.20 17.70
CA SER A 501 -1.40 -0.45 18.99
C SER A 501 -2.93 -0.40 18.89
N LEU A 502 -3.49 -1.09 17.88
CA LEU A 502 -4.93 -1.15 17.64
C LEU A 502 -5.49 -2.55 17.94
N PRO A 503 -6.68 -2.65 18.53
CA PRO A 503 -7.38 -3.93 18.61
C PRO A 503 -7.74 -4.41 17.19
N LEU A 504 -7.53 -5.70 16.94
CA LEU A 504 -7.84 -6.37 15.67
C LEU A 504 -9.02 -7.33 15.89
N TYR A 505 -10.07 -7.18 15.07
CA TYR A 505 -11.24 -8.04 15.07
C TYR A 505 -11.32 -8.81 13.75
N GLU A 506 -11.01 -10.09 13.79
CA GLU A 506 -11.02 -10.98 12.62
C GLU A 506 -12.32 -11.78 12.55
N ALA A 507 -13.14 -11.48 11.55
CA ALA A 507 -14.35 -12.26 11.25
C ALA A 507 -14.05 -13.19 10.07
N VAL A 508 -14.04 -14.50 10.31
CA VAL A 508 -13.41 -15.44 9.38
C VAL A 508 -14.36 -16.57 8.99
N ASN A 509 -14.53 -16.80 7.69
CA ASN A 509 -15.12 -18.02 7.15
C ASN A 509 -14.01 -19.00 6.76
N GLN A 510 -13.96 -20.18 7.39
CA GLN A 510 -12.83 -21.12 7.35
C GLN A 510 -13.14 -22.50 6.79
#